data_AF-A0A1J5D8R9-F1
#
_entry.id   AF-A0A1J5D8R9-F1
#
_cell.length_a   1.000
_cell.length_b   1.000
_cell.length_c   1.000
_cell.angle_alpha   90.00
_cell.angle_beta   90.00
_cell.angle_gamma   90.00
#
_symmetry.space_group_name_H-M   'P 1'
#
loop_
_entity.id
_entity.type
_entity.pdbx_description
1 polymer ?
#
loop_
_entity_poly.entity_id
_entity_poly.type
_entity_poly.pdbx_seq_one_letter_code
_entity_poly.pdbx_strand_id
1 'polypeptide(L)'
;MGQVLSEEDAIKVLDYLKKLINGVWQKRESITPIYERKGEIKAKDILDFLPRTNCHDCGLPTCFAFAMAMMRGQKHLKDCAVLNEPEFAQDKEALVKLLQMVGSEEAAK
;
A
#
# COMPACT_ATOMS: atom_id res chain seq x y z
N MET A 1 -3.96 15.75 7.80
CA MET A 1 -3.62 15.76 9.24
C MET A 1 -4.75 15.04 9.96
N GLY A 2 -4.45 14.04 10.79
CA GLY A 2 -5.47 13.29 11.52
C GLY A 2 -5.92 14.09 12.74
N GLN A 3 -7.11 14.68 12.67
CA GLN A 3 -7.79 15.28 13.82
C GLN A 3 -8.91 14.34 14.26
N VAL A 4 -9.06 14.16 15.57
CA VAL A 4 -10.19 13.43 16.16
C VAL A 4 -11.37 14.39 16.33
N LEU A 5 -12.58 13.90 16.08
CA LEU A 5 -13.79 14.73 16.01
C LEU A 5 -14.34 15.13 17.39
N SER A 6 -14.03 14.34 18.41
CA SER A 6 -14.54 14.52 19.77
C SER A 6 -13.53 14.08 20.83
N GLU A 7 -13.76 14.50 22.07
CA GLU A 7 -12.99 14.04 23.23
C GLU A 7 -13.15 12.53 23.46
N GLU A 8 -14.35 11.99 23.24
CA GLU A 8 -14.59 10.55 23.37
C GLU A 8 -13.75 9.74 22.37
N ASP A 9 -13.69 10.20 21.11
CA ASP A 9 -12.84 9.57 20.09
C ASP A 9 -11.36 9.71 20.44
N ALA A 10 -10.96 10.84 21.01
CA ALA A 10 -9.59 11.03 21.50
C ALA A 10 -9.23 9.99 22.56
N ILE A 11 -10.12 9.77 23.54
CA ILE A 11 -9.92 8.77 24.59
C ILE A 11 -9.82 7.36 24.00
N LYS A 12 -10.68 7.01 23.04
CA LYS A 12 -10.64 5.70 22.36
C LYS A 12 -9.32 5.48 21.63
N VAL A 13 -8.82 6.48 20.90
CA VAL A 13 -7.53 6.40 20.19
C VAL A 13 -6.38 6.25 21.18
N LEU A 14 -6.39 6.99 22.29
CA LEU A 14 -5.36 6.90 23.32
C LEU A 14 -5.36 5.53 24.02
N ASP A 15 -6.55 4.98 24.33
CA ASP A 15 -6.66 3.67 24.94
C ASP A 15 -6.20 2.55 23.98
N TYR A 16 -6.56 2.66 22.70
CA TYR A 16 -6.04 1.77 21.67
C TYR A 16 -4.51 1.83 21.59
N LEU A 17 -3.93 3.03 21.54
CA LEU A 17 -2.47 3.20 21.47
C LEU A 17 -1.78 2.60 22.70
N LYS A 18 -2.31 2.85 23.90
CA LYS A 18 -1.82 2.28 25.15
C LYS A 18 -1.85 0.75 25.11
N LYS A 19 -2.97 0.16 24.67
CA LYS A 19 -3.12 -1.30 24.53
C LYS A 19 -2.11 -1.87 23.53
N LEU A 20 -1.92 -1.21 22.38
CA LEU A 20 -0.96 -1.61 21.36
C LEU A 20 0.47 -1.61 21.91
N ILE A 21 0.90 -0.49 22.51
CA ILE A 21 2.25 -0.35 23.09
C ILE A 21 2.49 -1.44 24.14
N ASN A 22 1.56 -1.59 25.09
CA ASN A 22 1.69 -2.58 26.16
C ASN A 22 1.67 -4.01 25.60
N GLY A 23 0.82 -4.29 24.60
CA GLY A 23 0.77 -5.60 23.95
C GLY A 23 2.08 -5.97 23.24
N VAL A 24 2.69 -5.02 22.54
CA VAL A 24 4.01 -5.18 21.93
C VAL A 24 5.08 -5.39 23.00
N TRP A 25 5.06 -4.59 24.08
CA TRP A 25 6.01 -4.72 25.18
C TRP A 25 5.99 -6.10 25.85
N GLN A 26 4.80 -6.66 26.08
CA GLN A 26 4.65 -7.99 26.66
C GLN A 26 5.22 -9.09 25.76
N LYS A 27 5.14 -8.90 24.44
CA LYS A 27 5.61 -9.88 23.44
C LYS A 27 7.01 -9.61 22.93
N ARG A 28 7.72 -8.60 23.45
CA ARG A 28 8.99 -8.10 22.89
C ARG A 28 10.06 -9.17 22.69
N GLU A 29 10.11 -10.19 23.55
CA GLU A 29 11.08 -11.29 23.47
C GLU A 29 10.79 -12.26 22.31
N SER A 30 9.53 -12.30 21.86
CA SER A 30 9.09 -13.13 20.73
C SER A 30 9.07 -12.38 19.39
N ILE A 31 9.29 -11.07 19.39
CA ILE A 31 9.25 -10.23 18.20
C ILE A 31 10.68 -10.08 17.67
N THR A 32 10.92 -10.49 16.42
CA THR A 32 12.17 -10.20 15.71
C THR A 32 12.07 -8.82 15.03
N PRO A 33 12.81 -7.80 15.49
CA PRO A 33 12.73 -6.47 14.89
C PRO A 33 13.45 -6.44 13.53
N ILE A 34 12.88 -5.71 12.58
CA ILE A 34 13.52 -5.43 11.30
C ILE A 34 14.28 -4.10 11.47
N TYR A 35 15.60 -4.17 11.54
CA TYR A 35 16.48 -3.00 11.70
C TYR A 35 16.87 -2.35 10.37
N GLU A 36 16.67 -3.08 9.28
CA GLU A 36 16.84 -2.58 7.93
C GLU A 36 15.63 -1.75 7.54
N ARG A 37 15.88 -0.57 6.97
CA ARG A 37 14.79 0.23 6.42
C ARG A 37 14.24 -0.54 5.23
N LYS A 38 12.98 -1.01 5.32
CA LYS A 38 12.26 -1.48 4.13
C LYS A 38 12.37 -0.39 3.07
N GLY A 39 12.86 -0.76 1.88
CA GLY A 39 13.05 0.19 0.79
C GLY A 39 11.76 0.97 0.55
N GLU A 40 11.88 2.28 0.35
CA GLU A 40 10.75 3.10 -0.07
C GLU A 40 10.49 2.82 -1.55
N ILE A 41 9.33 2.24 -1.87
CA ILE A 41 8.87 2.19 -3.26
C ILE A 41 8.39 3.57 -3.69
N LYS A 42 8.80 3.98 -4.88
CA LYS A 42 8.35 5.20 -5.54
C LYS A 42 7.29 4.86 -6.57
N ALA A 43 6.46 5.83 -6.93
CA ALA A 43 5.45 5.64 -7.97
C ALA A 43 6.07 5.24 -9.32
N LYS A 44 7.34 5.63 -9.55
CA LYS A 44 8.10 5.19 -10.71
C LYS A 44 8.31 3.67 -10.72
N ASP A 45 8.62 3.07 -9.58
CA ASP A 45 8.87 1.62 -9.48
C ASP A 45 7.59 0.83 -9.80
N ILE A 46 6.42 1.38 -9.46
CA ILE A 46 5.12 0.82 -9.89
C ILE A 46 4.90 1.03 -11.38
N LEU A 47 5.14 2.26 -11.88
CA LEU A 47 4.97 2.62 -13.30
C LEU A 47 5.82 1.75 -14.24
N ASP A 48 6.96 1.25 -13.78
CA ASP A 48 7.84 0.33 -14.52
C ASP A 48 7.16 -1.01 -14.87
N PHE A 49 6.12 -1.41 -14.14
CA PHE A 49 5.34 -2.63 -14.39
C PHE A 49 3.91 -2.36 -14.89
N LEU A 50 3.58 -1.11 -15.24
CA LEU A 50 2.28 -0.79 -15.81
C LEU A 50 2.32 -0.85 -17.35
N PRO A 51 1.17 -1.13 -18.02
CA PRO A 51 1.09 -1.15 -19.49
C PRO A 51 1.44 0.18 -20.18
N ARG A 52 1.44 1.30 -19.44
CA ARG A 52 1.77 2.65 -19.94
C ARG A 52 0.95 3.13 -21.15
N THR A 53 -0.20 2.53 -21.39
CA THR A 53 -1.12 2.89 -22.48
C THR A 53 -1.81 4.23 -22.26
N ASN A 54 -1.90 4.69 -21.00
CA ASN A 54 -2.72 5.83 -20.59
C ASN A 54 -4.16 5.74 -21.14
N CYS A 55 -4.77 4.55 -21.10
CA CYS A 55 -6.12 4.32 -21.65
C CYS A 55 -7.26 5.06 -20.92
N HIS A 56 -7.02 5.47 -19.68
CA HIS A 56 -7.99 6.11 -18.78
C HIS A 56 -9.14 5.22 -18.28
N ASP A 57 -9.14 3.91 -18.58
CA ASP A 57 -10.21 2.98 -18.14
C ASP A 57 -10.36 2.89 -16.62
N CYS A 58 -9.29 3.16 -15.87
CA CYS A 58 -9.30 3.21 -14.41
C CYS A 58 -9.85 4.54 -13.83
N GLY A 59 -10.23 5.49 -14.69
CA GLY A 59 -10.72 6.82 -14.32
C GLY A 59 -9.63 7.85 -13.98
N LEU A 60 -8.37 7.55 -14.29
CA LEU A 60 -7.22 8.43 -14.02
C LEU A 60 -6.54 8.86 -15.32
N PRO A 61 -5.98 10.09 -15.38
CA PRO A 61 -5.49 10.70 -16.63
C PRO A 61 -4.16 10.14 -17.11
N THR A 62 -3.42 9.38 -16.30
CA THR A 62 -2.17 8.72 -16.70
C THR A 62 -1.93 7.46 -15.87
N CYS A 63 -1.13 6.53 -16.41
CA CYS A 63 -0.64 5.39 -15.65
C CYS A 63 0.22 5.82 -14.44
N PHE A 64 0.92 6.96 -14.52
CA PHE A 64 1.63 7.51 -13.37
C PHE A 64 0.69 7.99 -12.26
N ALA A 65 -0.44 8.62 -12.63
CA ALA A 65 -1.48 8.97 -11.67
C ALA A 65 -2.08 7.73 -11.00
N PHE A 66 -2.25 6.63 -11.76
CA PHE A 66 -2.63 5.33 -11.20
C PHE A 66 -1.60 4.80 -10.21
N ALA A 67 -0.31 4.81 -10.55
CA ALA A 67 0.76 4.42 -9.62
C ALA A 67 0.76 5.24 -8.31
N MET A 68 0.58 6.57 -8.41
CA MET A 68 0.46 7.43 -7.23
C MET A 68 -0.79 7.13 -6.39
N ALA A 69 -1.92 6.80 -7.03
CA ALA A 69 -3.15 6.42 -6.34
C ALA A 69 -3.01 5.07 -5.62
N MET A 70 -2.29 4.10 -6.22
CA MET A 70 -1.94 2.84 -5.57
C MET A 70 -1.08 3.04 -4.32
N MET A 71 -0.05 3.90 -4.40
CA MET A 71 0.78 4.22 -3.22
C MET A 71 -0.03 4.85 -2.07
N ARG A 72 -1.14 5.50 -2.38
CA ARG A 72 -2.05 6.11 -1.39
C ARG A 72 -3.15 5.17 -0.92
N GLY A 73 -3.18 3.91 -1.39
CA GLY A 73 -4.24 2.95 -1.11
C GLY A 73 -5.59 3.30 -1.74
N GLN A 74 -5.62 4.19 -2.73
CA GLN A 74 -6.86 4.66 -3.38
C GLN A 74 -7.25 3.80 -4.58
N LYS A 75 -6.30 3.03 -5.12
CA LYS A 75 -6.46 2.13 -6.27
C LYS A 75 -5.73 0.82 -6.02
N HIS A 76 -6.20 -0.22 -6.69
CA HIS A 76 -5.81 -1.62 -6.53
C HIS A 76 -5.42 -2.21 -7.89
N LEU A 77 -4.68 -3.33 -7.91
CA LEU A 77 -4.22 -3.96 -9.15
C LEU A 77 -5.38 -4.33 -10.10
N LYS A 78 -6.50 -4.77 -9.52
CA LYS A 78 -7.74 -5.09 -10.25
C LYS A 78 -8.38 -3.89 -10.95
N ASP A 79 -8.05 -2.66 -10.53
CA ASP A 79 -8.66 -1.45 -11.08
C ASP A 79 -8.07 -1.04 -12.44
N CYS A 80 -7.00 -1.72 -12.91
CA CYS A 80 -6.45 -1.54 -14.25
C CYS A 80 -6.81 -2.75 -15.13
N ALA A 81 -7.78 -2.60 -16.03
CA ALA A 81 -8.24 -3.68 -16.91
C ALA A 81 -7.09 -4.24 -17.78
N VAL A 82 -6.31 -3.35 -18.39
CA VAL A 82 -5.20 -3.72 -19.30
C VAL A 82 -4.11 -4.54 -18.58
N LEU A 83 -3.75 -4.17 -17.34
CA LEU A 83 -2.76 -4.92 -16.54
C LEU A 83 -3.23 -6.35 -16.21
N ASN A 84 -4.54 -6.62 -16.27
CA ASN A 84 -5.11 -7.93 -16.02
C ASN A 84 -5.20 -8.81 -17.28
N GLU A 85 -4.77 -8.30 -18.43
CA GLU A 85 -4.70 -9.07 -19.66
C GLU A 85 -3.53 -10.07 -19.62
N PRO A 86 -3.63 -11.22 -20.32
CA PRO A 86 -2.60 -12.25 -20.30
C PRO A 86 -1.22 -11.77 -20.75
N GLU A 87 -1.17 -10.75 -21.63
CA GLU A 87 0.07 -10.15 -22.12
C GLU A 87 0.92 -9.55 -20.99
N PHE A 88 0.28 -9.00 -19.95
CA PHE A 88 0.94 -8.35 -18.82
C PHE A 88 1.02 -9.23 -17.57
N ALA A 89 0.80 -10.54 -17.70
CA ALA A 89 0.79 -11.47 -16.56
C ALA A 89 2.11 -11.45 -15.76
N GLN A 90 3.25 -11.35 -16.46
CA GLN A 90 4.57 -11.29 -15.83
C GLN A 90 4.78 -9.97 -15.07
N ASP A 91 4.42 -8.84 -15.67
CA ASP A 91 4.52 -7.53 -15.05
C ASP A 91 3.62 -7.41 -13.82
N LYS A 92 2.40 -7.95 -13.91
CA LYS A 92 1.48 -8.04 -12.79
C LYS A 92 2.06 -8.87 -11.64
N GLU A 93 2.66 -10.03 -11.94
CA GLU A 93 3.29 -10.87 -10.92
C GLU A 93 4.48 -10.16 -10.25
N ALA A 94 5.32 -9.50 -11.04
CA ALA A 94 6.45 -8.71 -10.52
C ALA A 94 5.97 -7.57 -9.62
N LEU A 95 4.90 -6.88 -10.02
CA LEU A 95 4.32 -5.79 -9.25
C LEU A 95 3.71 -6.29 -7.92
N VAL A 96 3.05 -7.45 -7.90
CA VAL A 96 2.56 -8.08 -6.66
C VAL A 96 3.72 -8.34 -5.69
N LYS A 97 4.82 -8.90 -6.17
CA LYS A 97 6.02 -9.17 -5.34
C LYS A 97 6.60 -7.86 -4.77
N LEU A 98 6.71 -6.83 -5.60
CA LEU A 98 7.18 -5.50 -5.18
C LEU A 98 6.32 -4.93 -4.03
N LEU A 99 4.99 -4.99 -4.16
CA LEU A 99 4.04 -4.48 -3.16
C LEU A 99 4.06 -5.28 -1.86
N GLN A 100 4.29 -6.60 -1.93
CA GLN A 100 4.40 -7.46 -0.75
C GLN A 100 5.67 -7.18 0.07
N MET A 101 6.80 -6.91 -0.59
CA MET A 101 8.07 -6.63 0.11
C MET A 101 7.98 -5.40 1.04
N VAL A 102 7.21 -4.39 0.65
CA VAL A 102 7.02 -3.16 1.44
C VAL A 102 5.88 -3.22 2.46
N GLY A 103 5.15 -4.35 2.55
CA GLY A 103 4.00 -4.48 3.46
C GLY A 103 2.77 -3.68 3.04
N SER A 104 2.64 -3.34 1.75
CA SER A 104 1.46 -2.70 1.17
C SER A 104 0.42 -3.75 0.75
N GLU A 105 0.02 -4.61 1.68
CA GLU A 105 -0.89 -5.75 1.42
C GLU A 105 -2.26 -5.30 0.88
N GLU A 106 -2.69 -4.08 1.18
CA GLU A 106 -3.93 -3.50 0.69
C GLU A 106 -3.84 -3.16 -0.80
N ALA A 107 -2.72 -2.62 -1.28
CA ALA A 107 -2.52 -2.27 -2.69
C ALA A 107 -2.38 -3.49 -3.62
N ALA A 108 -2.06 -4.66 -3.05
CA ALA A 108 -1.90 -5.92 -3.78
C ALA A 108 -3.21 -6.70 -4.01
N LYS A 109 -4.32 -6.26 -3.40
CA LYS A 109 -5.68 -6.82 -3.61
C LYS A 109 -6.35 -6.29 -4.89
#